data_AF-X1J3M9-F1
#
_entry.id   AF-X1J3M9-F1
#
_cell.length_a   1.000
_cell.length_b   1.000
_cell.length_c   1.000
_cell.angle_alpha   90.00
_cell.angle_beta   90.00
_cell.angle_gamma   90.00
#
_symmetry.space_group_name_H-M   'P 1'
#
loop_
_entity.id
_entity.type
_entity.pdbx_description
1 polymer ?
#
loop_
_entity_poly.entity_id
_entity_poly.type
_entity_poly.pdbx_seq_one_letter_code
_entity_poly.pdbx_strand_id
1 'polypeptide(L)'
;GILVHNLLLLNEFPDTEADRKANRKTLPITMGKTKAGIVYSVLTVLVYLWIIGWVIAGLMPVFSLVALLTLPLAIKAIQGARKHEEMTRLMPAMANNVLVVLLTQLLLGIGYVLATVFKESI
;
A
#
# COMPACT_ATOMS: atom_id res chain seq x y z
N GLY A 1 -1.67 8.92 -6.46
CA GLY A 1 -0.49 8.03 -6.48
C GLY A 1 -0.91 6.61 -6.16
N ILE A 2 -0.11 5.61 -6.55
CA ILE A 2 -0.46 4.17 -6.42
C ILE A 2 -0.80 3.79 -4.97
N LEU A 3 -0.03 4.28 -4.00
CA LEU A 3 -0.29 4.06 -2.56
C LEU A 3 -1.63 4.63 -2.08
N VAL A 4 -1.97 5.85 -2.49
CA VAL A 4 -3.26 6.48 -2.13
C VAL A 4 -4.43 5.78 -2.80
N HIS A 5 -4.26 5.31 -4.04
CA HIS A 5 -5.26 4.50 -4.72
C HIS A 5 -5.51 3.18 -3.96
N ASN A 6 -4.45 2.50 -3.53
CA ASN A 6 -4.53 1.30 -2.69
C ASN A 6 -5.18 1.58 -1.32
N LEU A 7 -4.98 2.77 -0.76
CA LEU A 7 -5.62 3.22 0.48
C LEU A 7 -7.13 3.35 0.31
N LEU A 8 -7.57 4.08 -0.71
CA LEU A 8 -8.99 4.27 -1.01
C LEU A 8 -9.67 2.95 -1.35
N LEU A 9 -9.03 2.13 -2.20
CA LEU A 9 -9.56 0.84 -2.62
C LEU A 9 -9.83 -0.09 -1.43
N LEU A 10 -8.93 -0.15 -0.45
CA LEU A 10 -9.12 -1.02 0.72
C LEU A 10 -10.16 -0.46 1.70
N ASN A 11 -10.25 0.87 1.81
CA ASN A 11 -11.24 1.53 2.66
C ASN A 11 -12.68 1.40 2.12
N GLU A 12 -12.86 1.15 0.83
CA GLU A 12 -14.18 0.88 0.24
C GLU A 12 -14.70 -0.53 0.55
N PHE A 13 -13.87 -1.45 1.06
CA PHE A 13 -14.30 -2.85 1.30
C PHE A 13 -15.38 -3.02 2.38
N PRO A 14 -15.35 -2.32 3.53
CA PRO A 14 -16.41 -2.37 4.54
C PRO A 14 -17.68 -1.67 4.07
N ASP A 15 -17.54 -0.52 3.40
CA ASP A 15 -18.66 0.28 2.91
C ASP A 15 -19.52 -0.50 1.91
N THR A 16 -18.90 -1.41 1.16
CA THR A 16 -19.63 -2.25 0.19
C THR A 16 -20.44 -3.37 0.83
N GLU A 17 -20.08 -3.79 2.04
CA GLU A 17 -20.90 -4.69 2.85
C GLU A 17 -22.07 -3.94 3.50
N ALA A 18 -21.84 -2.71 3.96
CA ALA A 18 -22.91 -1.84 4.47
C ALA A 18 -23.91 -1.45 3.36
N ASP A 19 -23.43 -1.08 2.17
CA ASP A 19 -24.25 -0.69 1.02
C ASP A 19 -25.02 -1.87 0.42
N ARG A 20 -24.48 -3.10 0.49
CA ARG A 20 -25.18 -4.31 0.05
C ARG A 20 -26.41 -4.61 0.91
N LYS A 21 -26.38 -4.28 2.22
CA LYS A 21 -27.57 -4.33 3.08
C LYS A 21 -28.57 -3.22 2.75
N ALA A 22 -28.12 -2.11 2.17
CA ALA A 22 -28.95 -0.96 1.79
C ALA A 22 -29.48 -1.00 0.34
N ASN A 23 -29.28 -2.10 -0.39
CA ASN A 23 -29.79 -2.31 -1.76
C ASN A 23 -29.29 -1.28 -2.80
N ARG A 24 -28.12 -0.66 -2.57
CA ARG A 24 -27.47 0.28 -3.50
C ARG A 24 -26.47 -0.46 -4.40
N LYS A 25 -26.59 -0.30 -5.72
CA LYS A 25 -25.66 -0.85 -6.72
C LYS A 25 -24.45 0.06 -6.89
N THR A 26 -23.43 -0.06 -6.04
CA THR A 26 -22.13 0.62 -6.19
C THR A 26 -21.10 -0.27 -6.88
N LEU A 27 -20.16 0.32 -7.62
CA LEU A 27 -19.11 -0.33 -8.44
C LEU A 27 -18.34 -1.51 -7.80
N PRO A 28 -18.16 -1.59 -6.48
CA PRO A 28 -17.48 -2.75 -5.89
C PRO A 28 -18.32 -4.04 -5.93
N ILE A 29 -19.62 -3.94 -6.22
CA ILE A 29 -20.51 -5.08 -6.45
C ILE A 29 -20.24 -5.73 -7.82
N THR A 30 -19.76 -4.98 -8.82
CA THR A 30 -19.57 -5.50 -10.20
C THR A 30 -18.16 -6.06 -10.48
N MET A 31 -17.11 -5.59 -9.77
CA MET A 31 -15.75 -6.13 -9.95
C MET A 31 -15.42 -7.33 -9.04
N GLY A 32 -16.09 -7.45 -7.90
CA GLY A 32 -15.85 -8.49 -6.89
C GLY A 32 -14.65 -8.15 -5.99
N LYS A 33 -14.88 -8.22 -4.67
CA LYS A 33 -13.86 -7.96 -3.63
C LYS A 33 -12.57 -8.78 -3.82
N THR A 34 -12.69 -9.98 -4.38
CA THR A 34 -11.56 -10.84 -4.75
C THR A 34 -10.66 -10.20 -5.81
N LYS A 35 -11.21 -9.60 -6.87
CA LYS A 35 -10.40 -8.92 -7.89
C LYS A 35 -9.76 -7.65 -7.33
N ALA A 36 -10.50 -6.88 -6.52
CA ALA A 36 -9.96 -5.70 -5.86
C ALA A 36 -8.78 -6.05 -4.93
N GLY A 37 -8.85 -7.15 -4.18
CA GLY A 37 -7.74 -7.63 -3.35
C GLY A 37 -6.52 -8.06 -4.18
N ILE A 38 -6.73 -8.64 -5.37
CA ILE A 38 -5.64 -8.96 -6.32
C ILE A 38 -5.00 -7.68 -6.86
N VAL A 39 -5.80 -6.71 -7.32
CA VAL A 39 -5.29 -5.41 -7.82
C VAL A 39 -4.48 -4.70 -6.75
N TYR A 40 -4.99 -4.62 -5.52
CA TYR A 40 -4.27 -4.08 -4.36
C TYR A 40 -2.91 -4.75 -4.17
N SER A 41 -2.88 -6.09 -4.24
CA SER A 41 -1.65 -6.88 -4.07
C SER A 41 -0.63 -6.59 -5.16
N VAL A 42 -1.06 -6.60 -6.43
CA VAL A 42 -0.21 -6.32 -7.59
C VAL A 42 0.35 -4.91 -7.53
N LEU A 43 -0.49 -3.92 -7.25
CA LEU A 43 -0.07 -2.52 -7.13
C LEU A 43 0.93 -2.31 -5.99
N THR A 44 0.72 -2.99 -4.85
CA THR A 44 1.65 -2.91 -3.71
C THR A 44 3.02 -3.48 -4.08
N VAL A 45 3.06 -4.65 -4.74
CA VAL A 45 4.32 -5.25 -5.23
C VAL A 45 5.00 -4.35 -6.26
N LEU A 46 4.23 -3.75 -7.17
CA LEU A 46 4.77 -2.82 -8.18
C LEU A 46 5.43 -1.60 -7.55
N VAL A 47 4.91 -1.07 -6.44
CA VAL A 47 5.56 0.06 -5.73
C VAL A 47 6.95 -0.34 -5.22
N TYR A 48 7.10 -1.53 -4.63
CA TYR A 48 8.41 -1.98 -4.16
C TYR A 48 9.39 -2.28 -5.31
N LEU A 49 8.91 -2.92 -6.37
CA LEU A 49 9.72 -3.15 -7.57
C LEU A 49 10.15 -1.84 -8.22
N TRP A 50 9.28 -0.83 -8.23
CA TRP A 50 9.61 0.51 -8.69
C TRP A 50 10.73 1.10 -7.85
N ILE A 51 10.60 1.16 -6.51
CA ILE A 51 11.65 1.70 -5.63
C ILE A 51 13.00 1.01 -5.89
N ILE A 52 13.03 -0.32 -5.97
CA ILE A 52 14.24 -1.08 -6.25
C ILE A 52 14.82 -0.75 -7.64
N GLY A 53 13.97 -0.73 -8.67
CA GLY A 53 14.39 -0.45 -10.04
C GLY A 53 15.02 0.93 -10.19
N TRP A 54 14.45 1.95 -9.53
CA TRP A 54 14.99 3.32 -9.57
C TRP A 54 16.27 3.49 -8.77
N VAL A 55 16.45 2.72 -7.69
CA VAL A 55 17.74 2.66 -6.96
C VAL A 55 18.81 2.00 -7.83
N ILE A 56 18.51 0.88 -8.49
CA ILE A 56 19.45 0.20 -9.41
C ILE A 56 19.81 1.09 -10.61
N ALA A 57 18.84 1.85 -11.13
CA ALA A 57 19.08 2.81 -12.20
C ALA A 57 19.90 4.04 -11.77
N GLY A 58 20.25 4.17 -10.48
CA GLY A 58 21.01 5.29 -9.93
C GLY A 58 20.23 6.61 -9.85
N LEU A 59 18.90 6.55 -10.05
CA LEU A 59 18.02 7.73 -10.06
C LEU A 59 17.41 8.00 -8.68
N MET A 60 17.42 7.02 -7.77
CA MET A 60 17.08 7.16 -6.36
C MET A 60 18.27 6.81 -5.49
N PRO A 61 18.45 7.50 -4.34
CA PRO A 61 19.54 7.16 -3.42
C PRO A 61 19.35 5.78 -2.81
N VAL A 62 20.45 5.07 -2.53
CA VAL A 62 20.44 3.74 -1.91
C VAL A 62 19.70 3.77 -0.55
N PHE A 63 19.76 4.88 0.17
CA PHE A 63 19.02 5.09 1.41
C PHE A 63 17.49 5.01 1.25
N SER A 64 16.93 5.21 0.05
CA SER A 64 15.50 4.99 -0.21
C SER A 64 15.07 3.53 -0.02
N LEU A 65 16.00 2.56 -0.04
CA LEU A 65 15.72 1.16 0.27
C LEU A 65 15.22 0.95 1.70
N VAL A 66 15.45 1.90 2.61
CA VAL A 66 14.87 1.88 3.97
C VAL A 66 13.33 1.80 3.93
N ALA A 67 12.70 2.31 2.87
CA ALA A 67 11.26 2.17 2.67
C ALA A 67 10.80 0.70 2.55
N LEU A 68 11.68 -0.25 2.22
CA LEU A 68 11.37 -1.69 2.23
C LEU A 68 11.05 -2.22 3.64
N LEU A 69 11.39 -1.49 4.71
CA LEU A 69 10.99 -1.87 6.07
C LEU A 69 9.46 -1.90 6.26
N THR A 70 8.69 -1.29 5.35
CA THR A 70 7.22 -1.37 5.36
C THR A 70 6.66 -2.68 4.78
N LEU A 71 7.50 -3.52 4.14
CA LEU A 71 7.10 -4.83 3.58
C LEU A 71 6.28 -5.71 4.53
N PRO A 72 6.69 -5.97 5.79
CA PRO A 72 5.90 -6.81 6.69
C PRO A 72 4.50 -6.26 6.94
N LEU A 73 4.33 -4.93 6.97
CA LEU A 73 3.02 -4.29 7.11
C LEU A 73 2.20 -4.40 5.83
N ALA A 74 2.85 -4.22 4.67
CA ALA A 74 2.22 -4.39 3.37
C ALA A 74 1.73 -5.83 3.15
N ILE A 75 2.50 -6.83 3.56
CA ILE A 75 2.09 -8.23 3.51
C ILE A 75 0.86 -8.47 4.39
N LYS A 76 0.82 -7.92 5.61
CA LYS A 76 -0.35 -8.02 6.48
C LYS A 76 -1.60 -7.36 5.86
N ALA A 77 -1.43 -6.20 5.23
CA ALA A 77 -2.51 -5.51 4.53
C ALA A 77 -3.01 -6.32 3.32
N ILE A 78 -2.11 -6.89 2.52
CA ILE A 78 -2.42 -7.79 1.40
C ILE A 78 -3.20 -9.02 1.88
N GLN A 79 -2.74 -9.66 2.96
CA GLN A 79 -3.41 -10.86 3.49
C GLN A 79 -4.83 -10.56 3.94
N GLY A 80 -5.08 -9.43 4.61
CA GLY A 80 -6.43 -9.04 4.99
C GLY A 80 -7.29 -8.58 3.81
N ALA A 81 -6.70 -7.95 2.77
CA ALA A 81 -7.40 -7.63 1.53
C ALA A 81 -7.87 -8.90 0.79
N ARG A 82 -7.04 -9.95 0.79
CA ARG A 82 -7.38 -11.25 0.18
C ARG A 82 -8.40 -12.03 1.01
N LYS A 83 -8.34 -11.95 2.34
CA LYS A 83 -9.29 -12.56 3.28
C LYS A 83 -10.38 -11.58 3.73
N HIS A 84 -10.93 -10.83 2.77
CA HIS A 84 -11.91 -9.77 3.01
C HIS A 84 -13.25 -10.26 3.57
N GLU A 85 -13.55 -11.57 3.50
CA GLU A 85 -14.76 -12.17 4.08
C GLU A 85 -14.78 -12.12 5.60
N GLU A 86 -13.61 -12.01 6.25
CA GLU A 86 -13.50 -11.88 7.69
C GLU A 86 -13.29 -10.41 8.07
N MET A 87 -14.36 -9.71 8.45
CA MET A 87 -14.31 -8.29 8.89
C MET A 87 -13.25 -8.05 9.98
N THR A 88 -13.04 -9.04 10.86
CA THR A 88 -12.03 -9.06 11.93
C THR A 88 -10.59 -8.99 11.40
N ARG A 89 -10.34 -9.44 10.16
CA ARG A 89 -9.04 -9.33 9.48
C ARG A 89 -8.96 -8.12 8.56
N LEU A 90 -10.09 -7.60 8.09
CA LEU A 90 -10.15 -6.43 7.22
C LEU A 90 -9.79 -5.15 7.97
N MET A 91 -10.33 -4.93 9.18
CA MET A 91 -9.99 -3.76 10.01
C MET A 91 -8.49 -3.56 10.27
N PRO A 92 -7.75 -4.57 10.78
CA PRO A 92 -6.31 -4.43 10.97
C PRO A 92 -5.56 -4.28 9.64
N ALA A 93 -6.09 -4.81 8.53
CA ALA A 93 -5.47 -4.63 7.21
C ALA A 93 -5.58 -3.20 6.69
N MET A 94 -6.72 -2.54 6.90
CA MET A 94 -6.91 -1.11 6.59
C MET A 94 -5.96 -0.24 7.42
N ALA A 95 -5.84 -0.51 8.72
CA ALA A 95 -4.87 0.18 9.58
C ALA A 95 -3.43 -0.01 9.10
N ASN A 96 -3.03 -1.25 8.79
CA ASN A 96 -1.70 -1.54 8.23
C ASN A 96 -1.47 -0.84 6.89
N ASN A 97 -2.48 -0.75 6.03
CA ASN A 97 -2.39 -0.07 4.75
C ASN A 97 -2.12 1.44 4.93
N VAL A 98 -2.84 2.10 5.85
CA VAL A 98 -2.57 3.50 6.21
C VAL A 98 -1.14 3.67 6.70
N LEU A 99 -0.67 2.79 7.59
CA LEU A 99 0.71 2.81 8.07
C LEU A 99 1.71 2.60 6.93
N VAL A 100 1.45 1.70 5.99
CA VAL A 100 2.32 1.49 4.81
C VAL A 100 2.42 2.76 3.99
N VAL A 101 1.31 3.45 3.72
CA VAL A 101 1.34 4.71 2.95
C VAL A 101 2.18 5.76 3.68
N LEU A 102 1.88 6.03 4.95
CA LEU A 102 2.55 7.07 5.73
C LEU A 102 4.04 6.76 5.95
N LEU A 103 4.37 5.54 6.38
CA LEU A 103 5.74 5.12 6.65
C LEU A 103 6.56 5.08 5.36
N THR A 104 5.99 4.62 4.24
CA THR A 104 6.74 4.58 2.97
C THR A 104 7.12 5.99 2.53
N GLN A 105 6.19 6.95 2.63
CA GLN A 105 6.47 8.36 2.30
C GLN A 105 7.49 8.98 3.26
N LEU A 106 7.35 8.73 4.57
CA LEU A 106 8.26 9.22 5.60
C LEU A 106 9.68 8.66 5.40
N LEU A 107 9.82 7.34 5.23
CA LEU A 107 11.12 6.68 5.07
C LEU A 107 11.78 7.03 3.74
N LEU A 108 11.01 7.23 2.66
CA LEU A 108 11.56 7.78 1.43
C LEU A 108 12.08 9.20 1.66
N GLY A 109 11.30 10.06 2.32
CA GLY A 109 11.73 11.42 2.68
C GLY A 109 13.01 11.44 3.51
N ILE A 110 13.10 10.60 4.54
CA ILE A 110 14.31 10.41 5.35
C ILE A 110 15.47 9.90 4.47
N GLY A 111 15.22 8.93 3.59
CA GLY A 111 16.23 8.40 2.68
C GLY A 111 16.81 9.48 1.75
N TYR A 112 15.98 10.39 1.24
CA TYR A 112 16.44 11.54 0.47
C TYR A 112 17.22 12.54 1.30
N VAL A 113 16.75 12.89 2.51
CA VAL A 113 17.46 13.81 3.40
C VAL A 113 18.83 13.26 3.79
N LEU A 114 18.90 11.99 4.19
CA LEU A 114 20.16 11.30 4.50
C LEU A 114 21.09 11.30 3.28
N ALA A 115 20.57 10.99 2.09
CA ALA A 115 21.37 11.02 0.89
C ALA A 115 21.98 12.40 0.63
N THR A 116 21.24 13.48 0.85
CA THR A 116 21.77 14.85 0.71
C THR A 116 22.85 15.14 1.75
N VAL A 117 22.61 14.83 3.02
CA VAL A 117 23.58 15.08 4.11
C VAL A 117 24.89 14.28 3.92
N PHE A 118 24.78 13.00 3.55
CA PHE A 118 25.95 12.16 3.31
C PHE A 118 26.68 12.51 2.01
N LYS A 119 25.96 13.02 1.00
CA LYS A 119 26.56 13.49 -0.26
C LYS A 119 27.36 14.79 -0.07
N GLU A 120 27.00 15.65 0.87
CA GLU A 120 27.80 16.84 1.22
C GLU A 120 29.05 16.52 2.06
N SER A 121 29.21 15.27 2.53
CA SER A 121 30.34 14.84 3.36
C SER A 121 31.47 14.14 2.57
N ILE A 122 31.39 14.09 1.24
CA ILE A 122 32.37 13.48 0.31
C ILE A 122 32.73 14.51 -0.76
#